data_AF-A0A7W0AQB7-F1
#
_entry.id   AF-A0A7W0AQB7-F1
#
_cell.length_a   1.000
_cell.length_b   1.000
_cell.length_c   1.000
_cell.angle_alpha   90.00
_cell.angle_beta   90.00
_cell.angle_gamma   90.00
#
_symmetry.space_group_name_H-M   'P 1'
#
loop_
_entity.id
_entity.type
_entity.pdbx_description
1 polymer ?
#
loop_
_entity_poly.entity_id
_entity_poly.type
_entity_poly.pdbx_seq_one_letter_code
_entity_poly.pdbx_strand_id
1 'polypeptide(L)'
;MVGSDLDMSRAREVFDASVDFTVGLEEEFGILDPNTLALAHRFEELNEAAQEDEVLAAAVAGELISSEIEIRSGRGESFADAVVRQRDARTRLIQLSAEQDALLSATGTHPFSPWQDQRIIDTEHYRRLQDGLRYVARRNNTFSLHVHVGVRGADRAIAVCDRLRPVLPELLAVSANSIFLDGEDSGLQSVRSQIFSKSFPRCGIPDAFGSFSAYADYVDLLVRTESIVEHTQLWWSVRPHHAFGTVEVRVCDAQSSARDSTALAGLITSCVAQAALDHDEGVGFTASPARSIEENFWRAIRYGLDGKLIDLERGEEFPASAVPDRLLAWTAPARSVLGIDPAVPPENGAQRQRRALAGGASIEEVFAAEVSETQASYAGAAEIASTGRADAPTGITTAS
;
A
#
# COMPACT_ATOMS: atom_id res chain seq x y z
N MET A 1 -2.40 13.91 -28.88
CA MET A 1 -1.05 13.30 -28.82
C MET A 1 -1.07 12.31 -27.69
N VAL A 2 -0.83 11.03 -27.96
CA VAL A 2 -0.65 10.03 -26.90
C VAL A 2 0.58 10.47 -26.10
N GLY A 3 0.45 10.64 -24.78
CA GLY A 3 1.57 11.05 -23.93
C GLY A 3 2.72 10.04 -24.04
N SER A 4 3.96 10.50 -23.81
CA SER A 4 5.17 9.66 -23.82
C SER A 4 5.08 8.42 -22.93
N ASP A 5 4.17 8.46 -21.96
CA ASP A 5 4.10 7.50 -20.85
C ASP A 5 3.21 6.28 -21.14
N LEU A 6 2.76 6.12 -22.39
CA LEU A 6 2.02 4.95 -22.89
C LEU A 6 2.77 4.21 -24.02
N ASP A 7 4.03 4.57 -24.28
CA ASP A 7 4.87 3.86 -25.23
C ASP A 7 5.42 2.57 -24.59
N MET A 8 4.92 1.42 -25.07
CA MET A 8 5.31 0.10 -24.55
C MET A 8 6.75 -0.29 -24.91
N SER A 9 7.33 0.27 -25.97
CA SER A 9 8.75 0.09 -26.27
C SER A 9 9.60 0.82 -25.23
N ARG A 10 9.21 2.06 -24.89
CA ARG A 10 9.87 2.83 -23.85
C ARG A 10 9.73 2.18 -22.48
N ALA A 11 8.54 1.68 -22.13
CA ALA A 11 8.34 0.97 -20.86
C ALA A 11 9.24 -0.26 -20.75
N ARG A 12 9.42 -1.02 -21.84
CA ARG A 12 10.39 -2.13 -21.87
C ARG A 12 11.81 -1.65 -21.59
N GLU A 13 12.27 -0.58 -22.24
CA GLU A 13 13.61 -0.03 -21.99
C GLU A 13 13.80 0.38 -20.51
N VAL A 14 12.76 0.96 -19.89
CA VAL A 14 12.79 1.34 -18.48
C VAL A 14 12.94 0.10 -17.59
N PHE A 15 12.19 -0.97 -17.85
CA PHE A 15 12.35 -2.24 -17.12
C PHE A 15 13.72 -2.88 -17.35
N ASP A 16 14.23 -2.88 -18.59
CA ASP A 16 15.52 -3.47 -18.91
C ASP A 16 16.69 -2.69 -18.26
N ALA A 17 16.50 -1.39 -18.02
CA ALA A 17 17.45 -0.52 -17.32
C ALA A 17 17.22 -0.45 -15.80
N SER A 18 16.18 -1.10 -15.26
CA SER A 18 15.85 -1.05 -13.84
C SER A 18 16.92 -1.74 -12.98
N VAL A 19 17.02 -1.32 -11.72
CA VAL A 19 17.91 -1.92 -10.72
C VAL A 19 17.07 -2.77 -9.79
N ASP A 20 17.40 -4.06 -9.75
CA ASP A 20 16.70 -5.04 -8.92
C ASP A 20 16.66 -4.62 -7.45
N PHE A 21 15.46 -4.69 -6.87
CA PHE A 21 15.17 -4.54 -5.45
C PHE A 21 15.53 -3.17 -4.83
N THR A 22 15.61 -2.14 -5.67
CA THR A 22 15.39 -0.76 -5.21
C THR A 22 13.95 -0.64 -4.67
N VAL A 23 13.72 0.23 -3.69
CA VAL A 23 12.40 0.33 -3.02
C VAL A 23 11.91 1.77 -2.99
N GLY A 24 10.64 1.98 -3.33
CA GLY A 24 9.91 3.22 -3.09
C GLY A 24 8.67 2.92 -2.23
N LEU A 25 8.39 3.79 -1.27
CA LEU A 25 7.25 3.70 -0.37
C LEU A 25 6.33 4.90 -0.60
N GLU A 26 5.03 4.68 -0.62
CA GLU A 26 4.02 5.74 -0.66
C GLU A 26 3.01 5.48 0.45
N GLU A 27 2.68 6.52 1.21
CA GLU A 27 1.68 6.47 2.28
C GLU A 27 0.71 7.62 2.15
N GLU A 28 -0.57 7.29 2.14
CA GLU A 28 -1.68 8.22 2.06
C GLU A 28 -2.26 8.46 3.46
N PHE A 29 -2.61 9.72 3.76
CA PHE A 29 -3.18 10.14 5.04
C PHE A 29 -4.45 10.96 4.83
N GLY A 30 -5.44 10.74 5.70
CA GLY A 30 -6.57 11.65 5.84
C GLY A 30 -6.20 12.86 6.67
N ILE A 31 -6.44 14.06 6.16
CA ILE A 31 -6.24 15.34 6.85
C ILE A 31 -7.47 15.65 7.69
N LEU A 32 -7.28 15.91 8.99
CA LEU A 32 -8.37 16.06 9.96
C LEU A 32 -8.39 17.43 10.62
N ASP A 33 -9.59 17.89 10.94
CA ASP A 33 -9.83 18.96 11.90
C ASP A 33 -9.55 18.44 13.33
N PRO A 34 -8.68 19.09 14.14
CA PRO A 34 -8.28 18.57 15.45
C PRO A 34 -9.41 18.52 16.49
N ASN A 35 -10.47 19.31 16.31
CA ASN A 35 -11.56 19.43 17.29
C ASN A 35 -12.66 18.40 17.04
N THR A 36 -12.91 18.07 15.78
CA THR A 36 -14.01 17.20 15.35
C THR A 36 -13.54 15.84 14.87
N LEU A 37 -12.25 15.71 14.51
CA LEU A 37 -11.67 14.58 13.81
C LEU A 37 -12.36 14.24 12.49
N ALA A 38 -13.13 15.18 11.92
CA ALA A 38 -13.67 15.03 10.58
C ALA A 38 -12.60 15.38 9.54
N LEU A 39 -12.72 14.81 8.34
CA LEU A 39 -11.89 15.17 7.21
C LEU A 39 -11.98 16.67 6.90
N ALA A 40 -10.82 17.28 6.68
CA ALA A 40 -10.65 18.69 6.37
C ALA A 40 -10.01 18.87 4.99
N HIS A 41 -10.59 19.73 4.16
CA HIS A 41 -10.11 20.04 2.80
C HIS A 41 -8.91 21.01 2.83
N ARG A 42 -7.77 20.57 3.36
CA ARG A 42 -6.59 21.41 3.61
C ARG A 42 -5.33 20.96 2.87
N PHE A 43 -5.46 20.10 1.86
CA PHE A 43 -4.31 19.66 1.08
C PHE A 43 -3.51 20.83 0.51
N GLU A 44 -4.16 21.80 -0.15
CA GLU A 44 -3.47 22.90 -0.81
C GLU A 44 -2.65 23.74 0.17
N GLU A 45 -3.19 23.98 1.36
CA GLU A 45 -2.53 24.71 2.45
C GLU A 45 -1.31 23.95 3.00
N LEU A 46 -1.47 22.66 3.31
CA LEU A 46 -0.37 21.83 3.79
C LEU A 46 0.71 21.66 2.71
N ASN A 47 0.32 21.50 1.45
CA ASN A 47 1.24 21.36 0.34
C ASN A 47 2.03 22.65 0.08
N GLU A 48 1.40 23.82 0.20
CA GLU A 48 2.09 25.11 0.11
C GLU A 48 3.12 25.26 1.23
N ALA A 49 2.74 24.98 2.48
CA ALA A 49 3.65 25.02 3.62
C ALA A 49 4.80 24.00 3.47
N ALA A 50 4.52 22.82 2.93
CA ALA A 50 5.52 21.78 2.66
C ALA A 50 6.60 22.22 1.65
N GLN A 51 6.33 23.22 0.78
CA GLN A 51 7.32 23.71 -0.18
C GLN A 51 8.49 24.47 0.48
N GLU A 52 8.34 24.88 1.73
CA GLU A 52 9.41 25.56 2.48
C GLU A 52 10.46 24.59 3.04
N ASP A 53 10.16 23.28 3.06
CA ASP A 53 11.06 22.22 3.50
C ASP A 53 11.49 21.37 2.29
N GLU A 54 12.78 21.29 1.99
CA GLU A 54 13.30 20.59 0.80
C GLU A 54 12.91 19.10 0.77
N VAL A 55 12.84 18.44 1.93
CA VAL A 55 12.46 17.02 2.02
C VAL A 55 10.98 16.86 1.72
N LEU A 56 10.13 17.68 2.33
CA LEU A 56 8.69 17.61 2.10
C LEU A 56 8.31 18.07 0.70
N ALA A 57 8.96 19.10 0.14
CA ALA A 57 8.74 19.57 -1.22
C ALA A 57 8.97 18.47 -2.27
N ALA A 58 9.91 17.55 -2.01
CA ALA A 58 10.17 16.39 -2.86
C ALA A 58 9.26 15.20 -2.57
N ALA A 59 8.85 15.01 -1.31
CA ALA A 59 8.10 13.84 -0.86
C ALA A 59 6.58 13.98 -1.05
N VAL A 60 6.02 15.14 -0.72
CA VAL A 60 4.58 15.39 -0.69
C VAL A 60 4.00 15.33 -2.10
N ALA A 61 2.86 14.67 -2.22
CA ALA A 61 2.04 14.66 -3.42
C ALA A 61 0.58 14.90 -3.05
N GLY A 62 -0.15 15.48 -3.99
CA GLY A 62 -1.60 15.60 -3.91
C GLY A 62 -2.28 14.46 -4.62
N GLU A 63 -3.34 13.95 -4.00
CA GLU A 63 -4.18 12.89 -4.53
C GLU A 63 -5.52 13.45 -5.08
N LEU A 64 -6.45 12.57 -5.45
CA LEU A 64 -7.73 12.98 -6.04
C LEU A 64 -8.55 13.94 -5.14
N ILE A 65 -8.53 13.72 -3.82
CA ILE A 65 -9.38 14.45 -2.86
C ILE A 65 -8.55 15.42 -2.02
N SER A 66 -9.06 16.63 -1.79
CA SER A 66 -8.35 17.70 -1.06
C SER A 66 -8.24 17.48 0.45
N SER A 67 -8.80 16.38 0.97
CA SER A 67 -8.67 15.93 2.37
C SER A 67 -7.63 14.83 2.53
N GLU A 68 -6.83 14.59 1.50
CA GLU A 68 -5.82 13.57 1.44
C GLU A 68 -4.46 14.21 1.19
N ILE A 69 -3.43 13.66 1.83
CA ILE A 69 -2.04 13.99 1.54
C ILE A 69 -1.22 12.71 1.47
N GLU A 70 -0.39 12.60 0.43
CA GLU A 70 0.52 11.48 0.25
C GLU A 70 1.96 11.93 0.50
N ILE A 71 2.77 11.04 1.07
CA ILE A 71 4.24 11.18 1.04
C ILE A 71 4.88 9.99 0.36
N ARG A 72 5.95 10.27 -0.38
CA ARG A 72 6.74 9.28 -1.10
C ARG A 72 8.19 9.32 -0.62
N SER A 73 8.80 8.15 -0.41
CA SER A 73 10.21 8.06 -0.02
C SER A 73 11.18 8.46 -1.14
N GLY A 74 10.68 8.51 -2.38
CA GLY A 74 11.51 8.41 -3.58
C GLY A 74 12.16 7.04 -3.71
N ARG A 75 13.08 6.88 -4.66
CA ARG A 75 13.84 5.64 -4.84
C ARG A 75 14.91 5.49 -3.75
N GLY A 76 14.75 4.50 -2.89
CA GLY A 76 15.80 3.98 -2.02
C GLY A 76 16.61 2.88 -2.70
N GLU A 77 17.92 2.85 -2.43
CA GLU A 77 18.83 1.82 -2.98
C GLU A 77 18.69 0.46 -2.27
N SER A 78 17.96 0.43 -1.15
CA SER A 78 17.58 -0.77 -0.41
C SER A 78 16.31 -0.49 0.39
N PHE A 79 15.69 -1.53 0.95
CA PHE A 79 14.57 -1.36 1.87
C PHE A 79 14.94 -0.48 3.09
N ALA A 80 16.13 -0.67 3.66
CA ALA A 80 16.60 0.13 4.81
C ALA A 80 16.76 1.62 4.44
N ASP A 81 17.30 1.93 3.26
CA ASP A 81 17.41 3.31 2.76
C ASP A 81 16.04 3.94 2.53
N ALA A 82 15.10 3.21 1.92
CA ALA A 82 13.74 3.69 1.72
C ALA A 82 13.02 3.99 3.05
N VAL A 83 13.20 3.14 4.08
CA VAL A 83 12.63 3.35 5.42
C VAL A 83 13.21 4.59 6.09
N VAL A 84 14.51 4.85 5.98
CA VAL A 84 15.14 6.06 6.54
C VAL A 84 14.55 7.32 5.90
N ARG A 85 14.43 7.34 4.58
CA ARG A 85 13.85 8.46 3.82
C ARG A 85 12.38 8.67 4.19
N GLN A 86 11.60 7.60 4.21
CA GLN A 86 10.19 7.65 4.57
C GLN A 86 10.01 8.18 5.99
N ARG A 87 10.81 7.71 6.95
CA ARG A 87 10.76 8.18 8.34
C ARG A 87 11.02 9.68 8.47
N ASP A 88 11.98 10.22 7.72
CA ASP A 88 12.26 11.67 7.73
C ASP A 88 11.04 12.46 7.21
N ALA A 89 10.48 12.04 6.08
CA ALA A 89 9.26 12.64 5.52
C ALA A 89 8.06 12.55 6.49
N ARG A 90 7.81 11.38 7.10
CA ARG A 90 6.77 11.17 8.12
C ARG A 90 6.89 12.15 9.28
N THR A 91 8.10 12.25 9.84
CA THR A 91 8.37 13.07 11.03
C THR A 91 8.10 14.55 10.73
N ARG A 92 8.61 15.03 9.59
CA ARG A 92 8.42 16.42 9.15
C ARG A 92 6.97 16.72 8.82
N LEU A 93 6.26 15.81 8.15
CA LEU A 93 4.86 16.02 7.77
C LEU A 93 3.95 16.10 9.01
N ILE A 94 4.16 15.23 10.00
CA ILE A 94 3.39 15.29 11.26
C ILE A 94 3.64 16.62 11.98
N GLN A 95 4.91 17.05 12.06
CA GLN A 95 5.24 18.33 12.67
C GLN A 95 4.58 19.50 11.92
N LEU A 96 4.72 19.55 10.59
CA LEU A 96 4.13 20.57 9.74
C LEU A 96 2.60 20.62 9.90
N SER A 97 1.94 19.46 9.89
CA SER A 97 0.48 19.39 10.06
C SER A 97 0.04 19.97 11.41
N ALA A 98 0.77 19.65 12.49
CA ALA A 98 0.48 20.19 13.81
C ALA A 98 0.71 21.72 13.89
N GLU A 99 1.76 22.24 13.24
CA GLU A 99 2.02 23.69 13.13
C GLU A 99 0.91 24.42 12.38
N GLN A 100 0.24 23.75 11.45
CA GLN A 100 -0.91 24.25 10.72
C GLN A 100 -2.25 23.94 11.41
N ASP A 101 -2.28 23.51 12.68
CA ASP A 101 -3.52 23.15 13.39
C ASP A 101 -4.35 22.07 12.66
N ALA A 102 -3.67 21.05 12.13
CA ALA A 102 -4.26 19.88 11.49
C ALA A 102 -3.73 18.58 12.13
N LEU A 103 -4.54 17.53 12.08
CA LEU A 103 -4.10 16.17 12.40
C LEU A 103 -4.11 15.30 11.15
N LEU A 104 -3.39 14.19 11.20
CA LEU A 104 -3.36 13.16 10.17
C LEU A 104 -3.86 11.82 10.71
N SER A 105 -4.51 11.05 9.84
CA SER A 105 -4.96 9.68 10.11
C SER A 105 -4.46 8.72 9.04
N ALA A 106 -4.00 7.54 9.45
CA ALA A 106 -3.56 6.48 8.55
C ALA A 106 -4.44 5.24 8.73
N THR A 107 -5.61 5.23 8.12
CA THR A 107 -6.55 4.09 8.10
C THR A 107 -7.07 3.89 6.68
N GLY A 108 -7.59 2.71 6.33
CA GLY A 108 -8.02 2.48 4.94
C GLY A 108 -9.17 3.38 4.48
N THR A 109 -10.05 3.80 5.40
CA THR A 109 -11.18 4.71 5.16
C THR A 109 -11.44 5.56 6.39
N HIS A 110 -11.99 6.75 6.17
CA HIS A 110 -12.49 7.55 7.27
C HIS A 110 -13.86 7.02 7.76
N PRO A 111 -14.10 6.92 9.08
CA PRO A 111 -15.29 6.25 9.64
C PRO A 111 -16.63 6.98 9.39
N PHE A 112 -16.70 8.30 9.58
CA PHE A 112 -17.98 9.03 9.64
C PHE A 112 -18.11 10.26 8.73
N SER A 113 -17.01 10.85 8.24
CA SER A 113 -17.08 11.96 7.28
C SER A 113 -17.76 11.52 5.97
N PRO A 114 -18.80 12.23 5.53
CA PRO A 114 -19.55 11.88 4.33
C PRO A 114 -18.70 12.09 3.07
N TRP A 115 -18.70 11.10 2.18
CA TRP A 115 -18.02 11.20 0.89
C TRP A 115 -18.63 12.31 0.00
N GLN A 116 -19.90 12.66 0.22
CA GLN A 116 -20.63 13.67 -0.53
C GLN A 116 -20.06 15.09 -0.34
N ASP A 117 -19.43 15.34 0.80
CA ASP A 117 -18.86 16.65 1.13
C ASP A 117 -17.42 16.79 0.61
N GLN A 118 -16.84 15.69 0.10
CA GLN A 118 -15.45 15.67 -0.34
C GLN A 118 -15.24 16.45 -1.64
N ARG A 119 -14.17 17.26 -1.65
CA ARG A 119 -13.79 18.11 -2.77
C ARG A 119 -12.65 17.48 -3.53
N ILE A 120 -12.79 17.42 -4.85
CA ILE A 120 -11.73 16.98 -5.74
C ILE A 120 -10.79 18.16 -5.97
N ILE A 121 -9.47 17.91 -5.92
CA ILE A 121 -8.46 18.95 -6.14
C ILE A 121 -8.62 19.53 -7.55
N ASP A 122 -8.54 20.85 -7.68
CA ASP A 122 -8.85 21.57 -8.91
C ASP A 122 -7.71 21.56 -9.95
N THR A 123 -7.28 20.38 -10.39
CA THR A 123 -6.28 20.21 -11.48
C THR A 123 -6.91 19.69 -12.78
N GLU A 124 -6.25 19.93 -13.91
CA GLU A 124 -6.70 19.39 -15.21
C GLU A 124 -6.74 17.85 -15.22
N HIS A 125 -5.79 17.19 -14.57
CA HIS A 125 -5.78 15.73 -14.43
C HIS A 125 -7.00 15.24 -13.62
N TYR A 126 -7.29 15.83 -12.45
CA TYR A 126 -8.39 15.38 -11.59
C TYR A 126 -9.78 15.74 -12.14
N ARG A 127 -9.93 16.88 -12.83
CA ARG A 127 -11.19 17.20 -13.55
C ARG A 127 -11.51 16.16 -14.62
N ARG A 128 -10.52 15.69 -15.38
CA ARG A 128 -10.71 14.62 -16.39
C ARG A 128 -11.17 13.33 -15.73
N LEU A 129 -10.57 12.93 -14.60
CA LEU A 129 -11.00 11.75 -13.85
C LEU A 129 -12.42 11.88 -13.31
N GLN A 130 -12.77 13.05 -12.75
CA GLN A 130 -14.12 13.32 -12.26
C GLN A 130 -15.18 13.23 -13.37
N ASP A 131 -14.88 13.76 -14.56
CA ASP A 131 -15.80 13.69 -15.70
C ASP A 131 -15.93 12.27 -16.26
N GLY A 132 -14.85 11.51 -16.32
CA GLY A 132 -14.85 10.13 -16.82
C GLY A 132 -15.48 9.11 -15.86
N LEU A 133 -15.18 9.19 -14.57
CA LEU A 133 -15.59 8.19 -13.56
C LEU A 133 -16.86 8.58 -12.79
N ARG A 134 -17.22 9.87 -12.78
CA ARG A 134 -18.44 10.40 -12.15
C ARG A 134 -18.61 9.94 -10.70
N TYR A 135 -19.63 9.11 -10.45
CA TYR A 135 -20.01 8.65 -9.11
C TYR A 135 -18.88 7.88 -8.41
N VAL A 136 -18.12 7.10 -9.18
CA VAL A 136 -17.04 6.27 -8.67
C VAL A 136 -15.91 7.13 -8.10
N ALA A 137 -15.48 8.15 -8.84
CA ALA A 137 -14.45 9.09 -8.36
C ALA A 137 -14.90 9.88 -7.12
N ARG A 138 -16.17 10.34 -7.08
CA ARG A 138 -16.67 11.10 -5.91
C ARG A 138 -16.76 10.28 -4.63
N ARG A 139 -16.97 8.97 -4.73
CA ARG A 139 -17.05 8.08 -3.56
C ARG A 139 -15.66 7.66 -3.06
N ASN A 140 -14.59 7.99 -3.79
CA ASN A 140 -13.26 7.47 -3.51
C ASN A 140 -12.52 8.22 -2.41
N ASN A 141 -12.80 7.88 -1.16
CA ASN A 141 -12.14 8.46 0.01
C ASN A 141 -11.44 7.35 0.81
N THR A 142 -10.31 6.91 0.28
CA THR A 142 -9.58 5.73 0.75
C THR A 142 -8.11 6.02 0.81
N PHE A 143 -7.41 5.44 1.79
CA PHE A 143 -5.98 5.67 2.00
C PHE A 143 -5.21 4.34 2.03
N SER A 144 -4.04 4.33 1.42
CA SER A 144 -3.28 3.14 1.07
C SER A 144 -1.84 3.18 1.58
N LEU A 145 -1.23 2.00 1.64
CA LEU A 145 0.22 1.85 1.56
C LEU A 145 0.57 1.26 0.19
N HIS A 146 1.47 1.92 -0.54
CA HIS A 146 2.06 1.37 -1.75
C HIS A 146 3.53 1.05 -1.57
N VAL A 147 3.97 0.01 -2.27
CA VAL A 147 5.37 -0.38 -2.32
C VAL A 147 5.76 -0.63 -3.77
N HIS A 148 6.73 0.15 -4.22
CA HIS A 148 7.43 -0.05 -5.49
C HIS A 148 8.70 -0.84 -5.25
N VAL A 149 8.91 -1.90 -6.02
CA VAL A 149 10.15 -2.68 -5.99
C VAL A 149 10.73 -2.76 -7.40
N GLY A 150 11.97 -2.33 -7.58
CA GLY A 150 12.68 -2.43 -8.85
C GLY A 150 12.79 -3.88 -9.31
N VAL A 151 12.39 -4.15 -10.55
CA VAL A 151 12.50 -5.48 -11.16
C VAL A 151 13.08 -5.29 -12.55
N ARG A 152 14.29 -5.79 -12.75
CA ARG A 152 14.94 -5.70 -14.05
C ARG A 152 14.37 -6.72 -15.02
N GLY A 153 14.01 -6.26 -16.21
CA GLY A 153 13.46 -7.06 -17.31
C GLY A 153 11.93 -7.05 -17.36
N ALA A 154 11.38 -6.66 -18.52
CA ALA A 154 9.95 -6.42 -18.65
C ALA A 154 9.09 -7.70 -18.53
N ASP A 155 9.53 -8.81 -19.12
CA ASP A 155 8.84 -10.10 -18.98
C ASP A 155 8.94 -10.66 -17.55
N ARG A 156 10.06 -10.41 -16.88
CA ARG A 156 10.25 -10.77 -15.47
C ARG A 156 9.30 -9.98 -14.57
N ALA A 157 9.11 -8.68 -14.82
CA ALA A 157 8.13 -7.87 -14.11
C ALA A 157 6.69 -8.39 -14.25
N ILE A 158 6.29 -8.84 -15.45
CA ILE A 158 4.99 -9.48 -15.65
C ILE A 158 4.89 -10.82 -14.92
N ALA A 159 5.92 -11.68 -15.00
CA ALA A 159 5.92 -12.95 -14.29
C ALA A 159 5.80 -12.78 -12.77
N VAL A 160 6.45 -11.74 -12.23
CA VAL A 160 6.33 -11.35 -10.82
C VAL A 160 4.90 -10.89 -10.49
N CYS A 161 4.31 -10.00 -11.29
CA CYS A 161 2.92 -9.57 -11.10
C CYS A 161 1.96 -10.76 -11.12
N ASP A 162 2.10 -11.66 -12.09
CA ASP A 162 1.26 -12.85 -12.25
C ASP A 162 1.37 -13.77 -11.03
N ARG A 163 2.58 -13.98 -10.51
CA ARG A 163 2.84 -14.82 -9.32
C ARG A 163 2.30 -14.20 -8.04
N LEU A 164 2.24 -12.88 -7.94
CA LEU A 164 1.69 -12.18 -6.78
C LEU A 164 0.16 -12.17 -6.74
N ARG A 165 -0.54 -12.42 -7.85
CA ARG A 165 -2.02 -12.41 -7.90
C ARG A 165 -2.69 -13.18 -6.74
N PRO A 166 -2.37 -14.47 -6.46
CA PRO A 166 -2.96 -15.20 -5.33
C PRO A 166 -2.45 -14.75 -3.95
N VAL A 167 -1.36 -13.98 -3.88
CA VAL A 167 -0.77 -13.44 -2.64
C VAL A 167 -1.46 -12.14 -2.22
N LEU A 168 -2.08 -11.40 -3.15
CA LEU A 168 -2.73 -10.12 -2.85
C LEU A 168 -3.86 -10.21 -1.80
N PRO A 169 -4.75 -11.23 -1.82
CA PRO A 169 -5.72 -11.41 -0.73
C PRO A 169 -5.07 -11.68 0.64
N GLU A 170 -3.94 -12.38 0.65
CA GLU A 170 -3.19 -12.66 1.88
C GLU A 170 -2.59 -11.37 2.46
N LEU A 171 -1.96 -10.55 1.62
CA LEU A 171 -1.47 -9.22 2.01
C LEU A 171 -2.60 -8.30 2.47
N LEU A 172 -3.76 -8.34 1.78
CA LEU A 172 -4.93 -7.58 2.21
C LEU A 172 -5.38 -8.00 3.62
N ALA A 173 -5.47 -9.31 3.88
CA ALA A 173 -5.88 -9.81 5.19
C ALA A 173 -4.91 -9.35 6.29
N VAL A 174 -3.60 -9.38 6.04
CA VAL A 174 -2.58 -8.88 6.98
C VAL A 174 -2.72 -7.37 7.19
N SER A 175 -3.00 -6.60 6.14
CA SER A 175 -3.03 -5.13 6.18
C SER A 175 -4.37 -4.52 6.63
N ALA A 176 -5.42 -5.31 6.81
CA ALA A 176 -6.77 -4.78 6.99
C ALA A 176 -6.82 -3.75 8.16
N ASN A 177 -7.30 -2.55 7.85
CA ASN A 177 -7.33 -1.41 8.79
C ASN A 177 -8.47 -0.42 8.48
N SER A 178 -9.61 -0.91 8.00
CA SER A 178 -10.77 -0.08 7.70
C SER A 178 -12.09 -0.81 7.92
N ILE A 179 -12.61 -0.77 9.15
CA ILE A 179 -13.85 -1.50 9.50
C ILE A 179 -15.11 -0.63 9.44
N PHE A 180 -14.96 0.69 9.37
CA PHE A 180 -16.04 1.67 9.43
C PHE A 180 -16.25 2.39 8.10
N LEU A 181 -17.50 2.75 7.81
CA LEU A 181 -17.87 3.64 6.71
C LEU A 181 -19.23 4.29 6.97
N ASP A 182 -19.41 5.53 6.51
CA ASP A 182 -20.70 6.22 6.54
C ASP A 182 -21.32 6.27 7.97
N GLY A 183 -20.48 6.26 9.01
CA GLY A 183 -20.87 6.28 10.42
C GLY A 183 -21.29 4.92 10.99
N GLU A 184 -21.04 3.83 10.27
CA GLU A 184 -21.46 2.47 10.65
C GLU A 184 -20.27 1.50 10.74
N ASP A 185 -20.42 0.48 11.60
CA ASP A 185 -19.64 -0.75 11.49
C ASP A 185 -20.11 -1.53 10.26
N SER A 186 -19.24 -1.55 9.23
CA SER A 186 -19.53 -2.20 7.95
C SER A 186 -19.66 -3.73 8.02
N GLY A 187 -19.18 -4.34 9.11
CA GLY A 187 -18.97 -5.79 9.20
C GLY A 187 -17.82 -6.33 8.33
N LEU A 188 -17.04 -5.46 7.67
CA LEU A 188 -15.84 -5.80 6.89
C LEU A 188 -14.55 -5.52 7.68
N GLN A 189 -13.43 -6.08 7.23
CA GLN A 189 -12.09 -5.78 7.77
C GLN A 189 -11.35 -4.74 6.91
N SER A 190 -11.58 -4.74 5.59
CA SER A 190 -11.12 -3.67 4.69
C SER A 190 -12.27 -3.17 3.82
N VAL A 191 -12.88 -2.07 4.27
CA VAL A 191 -13.89 -1.33 3.50
C VAL A 191 -13.24 -0.70 2.27
N ARG A 192 -12.00 -0.19 2.39
CA ARG A 192 -11.26 0.43 1.28
C ARG A 192 -11.31 -0.39 0.02
N SER A 193 -11.06 -1.70 0.14
CA SER A 193 -11.06 -2.61 -1.01
C SER A 193 -12.41 -2.69 -1.73
N GLN A 194 -13.53 -2.47 -1.02
CA GLN A 194 -14.85 -2.39 -1.66
C GLN A 194 -15.08 -1.05 -2.36
N ILE A 195 -14.58 0.06 -1.79
CA ILE A 195 -14.74 1.39 -2.37
C ILE A 195 -13.87 1.55 -3.60
N PHE A 196 -12.57 1.24 -3.50
CA PHE A 196 -11.63 1.42 -4.58
C PHE A 196 -11.64 0.22 -5.54
N SER A 197 -11.23 -0.96 -5.08
CA SER A 197 -10.96 -2.12 -5.95
C SER A 197 -12.17 -2.69 -6.67
N LYS A 198 -13.38 -2.54 -6.12
CA LYS A 198 -14.61 -3.05 -6.74
C LYS A 198 -15.41 -2.03 -7.52
N SER A 199 -15.16 -0.73 -7.34
CA SER A 199 -15.94 0.32 -8.01
C SER A 199 -15.22 0.89 -9.24
N PHE A 200 -13.89 0.93 -9.22
CA PHE A 200 -13.10 1.50 -10.32
C PHE A 200 -12.93 0.51 -11.48
N PRO A 201 -12.97 0.98 -12.74
CA PRO A 201 -12.66 0.13 -13.88
C PRO A 201 -11.16 -0.21 -13.88
N ARG A 202 -10.79 -1.41 -14.32
CA ARG A 202 -9.37 -1.86 -14.36
C ARG A 202 -8.69 -1.72 -12.98
N CYS A 203 -9.45 -2.03 -11.94
CA CYS A 203 -9.04 -1.98 -10.56
C CYS A 203 -9.19 -3.36 -9.91
N GLY A 204 -8.50 -3.58 -8.80
CA GLY A 204 -8.43 -4.88 -8.15
C GLY A 204 -7.35 -5.79 -8.74
N ILE A 205 -7.51 -7.10 -8.57
CA ILE A 205 -6.51 -8.09 -8.95
C ILE A 205 -6.53 -8.26 -10.48
N PRO A 206 -5.40 -8.03 -11.19
CA PRO A 206 -5.36 -8.16 -12.65
C PRO A 206 -5.52 -9.62 -13.09
N ASP A 207 -5.81 -9.82 -14.38
CA ASP A 207 -5.62 -11.13 -15.01
C ASP A 207 -4.13 -11.44 -15.19
N ALA A 208 -3.80 -12.73 -15.37
CA ALA A 208 -2.43 -13.10 -15.71
C ALA A 208 -2.17 -12.81 -17.18
N PHE A 209 -1.06 -12.13 -17.47
CA PHE A 209 -0.68 -11.79 -18.84
C PHE A 209 0.32 -12.78 -19.45
N GLY A 210 1.13 -13.45 -18.62
CA GLY A 210 2.12 -14.44 -19.02
C GLY A 210 3.35 -13.89 -19.77
N SER A 211 3.25 -12.72 -20.39
CA SER A 211 4.36 -12.04 -21.07
C SER A 211 4.12 -10.54 -21.15
N PHE A 212 5.20 -9.78 -21.32
CA PHE A 212 5.10 -8.34 -21.55
C PHE A 212 4.47 -8.01 -22.90
N SER A 213 4.61 -8.87 -23.92
CA SER A 213 3.94 -8.66 -25.21
C SER A 213 2.42 -8.70 -25.06
N ALA A 214 1.87 -9.70 -24.36
CA ALA A 214 0.43 -9.80 -24.14
C ALA A 214 -0.10 -8.63 -23.29
N TYR A 215 0.68 -8.19 -22.31
CA TYR A 215 0.39 -6.99 -21.54
C TYR A 215 0.37 -5.74 -22.42
N ALA A 216 1.39 -5.53 -23.25
CA ALA A 216 1.50 -4.41 -24.17
C ALA A 216 0.34 -4.38 -25.18
N ASP A 217 -0.03 -5.54 -25.74
CA ASP A 217 -1.18 -5.65 -26.66
C ASP A 217 -2.49 -5.19 -26.00
N TYR A 218 -2.67 -5.48 -24.70
CA TYR A 218 -3.84 -5.03 -23.94
C TYR A 218 -3.78 -3.53 -23.64
N VAL A 219 -2.63 -2.99 -23.25
CA VAL A 219 -2.46 -1.54 -23.07
C VAL A 219 -2.74 -0.81 -24.40
N ASP A 220 -2.19 -1.29 -25.51
CA ASP A 220 -2.43 -0.73 -26.84
C ASP A 220 -3.90 -0.78 -27.23
N LEU A 221 -4.62 -1.86 -26.88
CA LEU A 221 -6.06 -1.91 -27.04
C LEU A 221 -6.74 -0.77 -26.29
N LEU A 222 -6.44 -0.60 -24.99
CA LEU A 222 -7.04 0.44 -24.15
C LEU A 222 -6.75 1.85 -24.68
N VAL A 223 -5.54 2.09 -25.18
CA VAL A 223 -5.15 3.39 -25.77
C VAL A 223 -5.90 3.63 -27.08
N ARG A 224 -5.91 2.65 -27.99
CA ARG A 224 -6.60 2.78 -29.29
C ARG A 224 -8.11 2.93 -29.15
N THR A 225 -8.71 2.40 -28.08
CA THR A 225 -10.14 2.55 -27.78
C THR A 225 -10.43 3.71 -26.81
N GLU A 226 -9.45 4.59 -26.58
CA GLU A 226 -9.58 5.79 -25.73
C GLU A 226 -10.08 5.47 -24.30
N SER A 227 -9.82 4.25 -23.83
CA SER A 227 -10.22 3.77 -22.51
C SER A 227 -9.28 4.23 -21.39
N ILE A 228 -8.04 4.56 -21.76
CA ILE A 228 -7.06 5.25 -20.92
C ILE A 228 -6.30 6.28 -21.75
N VAL A 229 -5.78 7.32 -21.09
CA VAL A 229 -4.92 8.35 -21.69
C VAL A 229 -3.53 8.44 -21.05
N GLU A 230 -3.32 7.68 -19.97
CA GLU A 230 -2.08 7.59 -19.19
C GLU A 230 -2.06 6.27 -18.41
N HIS A 231 -0.88 5.73 -18.11
CA HIS A 231 -0.75 4.40 -17.49
C HIS A 231 -1.22 4.36 -16.04
N THR A 232 -1.24 5.50 -15.35
CA THR A 232 -1.73 5.59 -13.96
C THR A 232 -3.22 5.26 -13.84
N GLN A 233 -3.97 5.26 -14.95
CA GLN A 233 -5.38 4.79 -15.06
C GLN A 233 -5.54 3.26 -15.12
N LEU A 234 -4.47 2.52 -14.86
CA LEU A 234 -4.45 1.09 -14.56
C LEU A 234 -4.35 0.92 -13.03
N TRP A 235 -5.48 0.94 -12.33
CA TRP A 235 -5.54 0.94 -10.86
C TRP A 235 -5.48 -0.47 -10.25
N TRP A 236 -4.73 -1.39 -10.86
CA TRP A 236 -4.62 -2.75 -10.36
C TRP A 236 -3.90 -2.81 -9.01
N SER A 237 -4.30 -3.78 -8.19
CA SER A 237 -3.72 -4.07 -6.86
C SER A 237 -2.24 -4.51 -6.93
N VAL A 238 -1.80 -5.00 -8.08
CA VAL A 238 -0.39 -5.12 -8.46
C VAL A 238 -0.23 -4.72 -9.92
N ARG A 239 0.81 -3.95 -10.26
CA ARG A 239 1.07 -3.55 -11.65
C ARG A 239 2.56 -3.32 -11.96
N PRO A 240 2.97 -3.50 -13.21
CA PRO A 240 4.23 -2.95 -13.70
C PRO A 240 4.12 -1.43 -13.84
N HIS A 241 4.99 -0.66 -13.19
CA HIS A 241 5.00 0.80 -13.27
C HIS A 241 5.91 1.28 -14.40
N HIS A 242 5.32 1.87 -15.45
CA HIS A 242 6.00 2.16 -16.72
C HIS A 242 7.10 3.20 -16.59
N ALA A 243 6.93 4.19 -15.73
CA ALA A 243 7.90 5.27 -15.55
C ALA A 243 9.08 4.89 -14.65
N PHE A 244 8.91 3.90 -13.76
CA PHE A 244 9.89 3.58 -12.72
C PHE A 244 10.58 2.23 -12.93
N GLY A 245 10.04 1.34 -13.78
CA GLY A 245 10.61 0.01 -13.96
C GLY A 245 10.47 -0.84 -12.70
N THR A 246 9.37 -0.63 -11.97
CA THR A 246 9.08 -1.31 -10.70
C THR A 246 7.83 -2.18 -10.83
N VAL A 247 7.75 -3.20 -9.99
CA VAL A 247 6.47 -3.83 -9.65
C VAL A 247 5.93 -3.09 -8.45
N GLU A 248 4.71 -2.58 -8.59
CA GLU A 248 4.03 -1.80 -7.57
C GLU A 248 2.87 -2.60 -6.98
N VAL A 249 2.85 -2.72 -5.65
CA VAL A 249 1.77 -3.38 -4.90
C VAL A 249 0.96 -2.32 -4.17
N ARG A 250 -0.36 -2.30 -4.40
CA ARG A 250 -1.30 -1.27 -3.93
C ARG A 250 -2.53 -1.84 -3.20
N VAL A 251 -2.51 -3.13 -2.85
CA VAL A 251 -3.69 -3.80 -2.30
C VAL A 251 -4.01 -3.36 -0.86
N CYS A 252 -3.01 -2.93 -0.10
CA CYS A 252 -3.09 -2.76 1.34
C CYS A 252 -3.77 -1.45 1.78
N ASP A 253 -4.46 -1.50 2.92
CA ASP A 253 -4.94 -0.29 3.61
C ASP A 253 -3.74 0.49 4.19
N ALA A 254 -3.90 1.81 4.39
CA ALA A 254 -2.98 2.59 5.22
C ALA A 254 -2.98 2.06 6.67
N GLN A 255 -1.82 2.14 7.34
CA GLN A 255 -1.61 1.57 8.68
C GLN A 255 -1.49 2.68 9.74
N SER A 256 -2.22 2.55 10.85
CA SER A 256 -2.26 3.59 11.89
C SER A 256 -0.93 3.78 12.62
N SER A 257 -0.01 2.81 12.50
CA SER A 257 1.30 2.86 13.14
C SER A 257 2.42 2.81 12.10
N ALA A 258 3.40 3.70 12.24
CA ALA A 258 4.58 3.72 11.36
C ALA A 258 5.35 2.39 11.40
N ARG A 259 5.36 1.72 12.55
CA ARG A 259 5.96 0.38 12.72
C ARG A 259 5.24 -0.68 11.88
N ASP A 260 3.91 -0.70 11.96
CA ASP A 260 3.08 -1.67 11.22
C ASP A 260 3.20 -1.41 9.72
N SER A 261 3.19 -0.15 9.30
CA SER A 261 3.44 0.25 7.91
C SER A 261 4.80 -0.22 7.41
N THR A 262 5.88 0.04 8.16
CA THR A 262 7.23 -0.40 7.80
C THR A 262 7.32 -1.94 7.74
N ALA A 263 6.73 -2.67 8.70
CA ALA A 263 6.72 -4.13 8.70
C ALA A 263 5.99 -4.70 7.47
N LEU A 264 4.83 -4.13 7.14
CA LEU A 264 4.06 -4.51 5.96
C LEU A 264 4.82 -4.21 4.66
N ALA A 265 5.47 -3.04 4.57
CA ALA A 265 6.30 -2.69 3.42
C ALA A 265 7.47 -3.66 3.22
N GLY A 266 8.11 -4.10 4.32
CA GLY A 266 9.17 -5.11 4.28
C GLY A 266 8.66 -6.48 3.84
N LEU A 267 7.47 -6.88 4.29
CA LEU A 267 6.82 -8.12 3.85
C LEU A 267 6.47 -8.08 2.35
N ILE A 268 5.91 -6.97 1.87
CA ILE A 268 5.58 -6.79 0.45
C ILE A 268 6.86 -6.82 -0.40
N THR A 269 7.90 -6.08 0.00
CA THR A 269 9.21 -6.09 -0.68
C THR A 269 9.76 -7.51 -0.78
N SER A 270 9.64 -8.28 0.30
CA SER A 270 10.08 -9.68 0.37
C SER A 270 9.27 -10.59 -0.56
N CYS A 271 7.95 -10.39 -0.66
CA CYS A 271 7.08 -11.14 -1.58
C CYS A 271 7.43 -10.86 -3.04
N VAL A 272 7.65 -9.59 -3.40
CA VAL A 272 8.04 -9.22 -4.77
C VAL A 272 9.40 -9.82 -5.12
N ALA A 273 10.38 -9.70 -4.22
CA ALA A 273 11.70 -10.25 -4.42
C ALA A 273 11.69 -11.78 -4.51
N GLN A 274 10.94 -12.47 -3.64
CA GLN A 274 10.81 -13.92 -3.70
C GLN A 274 10.15 -14.38 -5.00
N ALA A 275 9.08 -13.71 -5.44
CA ALA A 275 8.43 -14.02 -6.71
C ALA A 275 9.39 -13.88 -7.91
N ALA A 276 10.32 -12.92 -7.83
CA ALA A 276 11.34 -12.69 -8.85
C ALA A 276 12.43 -13.78 -8.82
N LEU A 277 12.90 -14.15 -7.62
CA LEU A 277 13.85 -15.27 -7.45
C LEU A 277 13.25 -16.59 -7.94
N ASP A 278 12.00 -16.88 -7.57
CA ASP A 278 11.34 -18.11 -8.00
C ASP A 278 11.21 -18.18 -9.53
N HIS A 279 11.01 -17.05 -10.21
CA HIS A 279 10.99 -16.98 -11.67
C HIS A 279 12.37 -17.27 -12.26
N ASP A 280 13.42 -16.66 -11.71
CA ASP A 280 14.81 -16.84 -12.16
C ASP A 280 15.29 -18.28 -11.98
N GLU A 281 14.84 -18.95 -10.92
CA GLU A 281 15.13 -20.35 -10.61
C GLU A 281 14.25 -21.35 -11.38
N GLY A 282 13.26 -20.87 -12.13
CA GLY A 282 12.35 -21.71 -12.90
C GLY A 282 11.40 -22.55 -12.03
N VAL A 283 11.07 -22.08 -10.82
CA VAL A 283 10.06 -22.72 -9.97
C VAL A 283 8.74 -22.75 -10.71
N GLY A 284 8.11 -23.92 -10.82
CA GLY A 284 6.87 -24.11 -11.55
C GLY A 284 5.77 -23.13 -11.09
N PHE A 285 5.08 -22.52 -12.05
CA PHE A 285 3.95 -21.61 -11.79
C PHE A 285 2.80 -21.93 -12.72
N THR A 286 1.62 -22.13 -12.15
CA THR A 286 0.36 -22.20 -12.89
C THR A 286 -0.52 -21.08 -12.39
N ALA A 287 -0.90 -20.17 -13.29
CA ALA A 287 -1.75 -19.04 -12.93
C ALA A 287 -3.09 -19.54 -12.38
N SER A 288 -3.41 -19.13 -11.16
CA SER A 288 -4.72 -19.40 -10.57
C SER A 288 -5.82 -18.70 -11.37
N PRO A 289 -6.98 -19.34 -11.60
CA PRO A 289 -8.11 -18.69 -12.23
C PRO A 289 -8.56 -17.47 -11.44
N ALA A 290 -8.89 -16.36 -12.12
CA ALA A 290 -9.31 -15.12 -11.47
C ALA A 290 -10.47 -15.34 -10.48
N ARG A 291 -11.49 -16.12 -10.88
CA ARG A 291 -12.63 -16.48 -10.02
C ARG A 291 -12.24 -17.13 -8.68
N SER A 292 -11.12 -17.85 -8.62
CA SER A 292 -10.67 -18.52 -7.40
C SER A 292 -9.94 -17.53 -6.48
N ILE A 293 -9.14 -16.63 -7.06
CA ILE A 293 -8.48 -15.55 -6.32
C ILE A 293 -9.52 -14.58 -5.76
N GLU A 294 -10.58 -14.30 -6.53
CA GLU A 294 -11.71 -13.45 -6.11
C GLU A 294 -12.43 -13.96 -4.86
N GLU A 295 -12.56 -15.28 -4.68
CA GLU A 295 -13.11 -15.86 -3.47
C GLU A 295 -12.23 -15.57 -2.25
N ASN A 296 -10.90 -15.69 -2.38
CA ASN A 296 -9.97 -15.29 -1.34
C ASN A 296 -9.97 -13.78 -1.09
N PHE A 297 -10.14 -12.98 -2.13
CA PHE A 297 -10.21 -11.53 -2.01
C PHE A 297 -11.44 -11.11 -1.20
N TRP A 298 -12.61 -11.69 -1.46
CA TRP A 298 -13.80 -11.48 -0.64
C TRP A 298 -13.59 -11.94 0.81
N ARG A 299 -12.98 -13.11 1.02
CA ARG A 299 -12.70 -13.62 2.37
C ARG A 299 -11.76 -12.70 3.15
N ALA A 300 -10.74 -12.15 2.50
CA ALA A 300 -9.84 -11.17 3.09
C ALA A 300 -10.58 -9.85 3.45
N ILE A 301 -11.40 -9.33 2.52
CA ILE A 301 -12.24 -8.14 2.75
C ILE A 301 -13.16 -8.34 3.95
N ARG A 302 -13.88 -9.45 4.00
CA ARG A 302 -14.97 -9.68 4.96
C ARG A 302 -14.47 -10.16 6.32
N TYR A 303 -13.47 -11.03 6.35
CA TYR A 303 -13.07 -11.74 7.56
C TYR A 303 -11.62 -11.48 7.98
N GLY A 304 -10.77 -10.97 7.08
CA GLY A 304 -9.36 -10.68 7.38
C GLY A 304 -8.65 -11.89 8.00
N LEU A 305 -7.80 -11.65 9.01
CA LEU A 305 -7.07 -12.70 9.73
C LEU A 305 -7.94 -13.54 10.68
N ASP A 306 -9.14 -13.07 11.04
CA ASP A 306 -10.08 -13.81 11.90
C ASP A 306 -10.84 -14.91 11.12
N GLY A 307 -10.72 -14.92 9.80
CA GLY A 307 -11.41 -15.84 8.90
C GLY A 307 -10.58 -17.04 8.47
N LYS A 308 -10.97 -17.55 7.29
CA LYS A 308 -10.25 -18.61 6.58
C LYS A 308 -10.07 -18.21 5.11
N LEU A 309 -8.91 -18.55 4.56
CA LEU A 309 -8.63 -18.47 3.13
C LEU A 309 -8.62 -19.87 2.52
N ILE A 310 -8.66 -19.94 1.21
CA ILE A 310 -8.58 -21.18 0.43
C ILE A 310 -7.12 -21.33 -0.04
N ASP A 311 -6.51 -22.45 0.28
CA ASP A 311 -5.27 -22.87 -0.36
C ASP A 311 -5.61 -23.28 -1.79
N LEU A 312 -5.28 -22.43 -2.75
CA LEU A 312 -5.72 -22.59 -4.15
C LEU A 312 -5.10 -23.82 -4.85
N GLU A 313 -3.98 -24.32 -4.33
CA GLU A 313 -3.33 -25.53 -4.84
C GLU A 313 -4.01 -26.79 -4.29
N ARG A 314 -4.31 -26.81 -2.98
CA ARG A 314 -4.94 -27.96 -2.31
C ARG A 314 -6.46 -28.01 -2.46
N GLY A 315 -7.10 -26.87 -2.71
CA GLY A 315 -8.56 -26.75 -2.77
C GLY A 315 -9.24 -26.86 -1.40
N GLU A 316 -8.53 -26.50 -0.32
CA GLU A 316 -8.99 -26.65 1.07
C GLU A 316 -8.89 -25.33 1.83
N GLU A 317 -9.72 -25.15 2.87
CA GLU A 317 -9.64 -23.99 3.73
C GLU A 317 -8.49 -24.09 4.73
N PHE A 318 -7.84 -22.97 5.03
CA PHE A 318 -6.88 -22.82 6.13
C PHE A 318 -7.16 -21.54 6.92
N PRO A 319 -6.81 -21.48 8.22
CA PRO A 319 -7.02 -20.29 9.04
C PRO A 319 -6.19 -19.12 8.50
N ALA A 320 -6.83 -17.96 8.31
CA ALA A 320 -6.15 -16.78 7.78
C ALA A 320 -5.08 -16.25 8.75
N SER A 321 -5.21 -16.52 10.05
CA SER A 321 -4.17 -16.22 11.05
C SER A 321 -2.81 -16.89 10.79
N ALA A 322 -2.76 -17.93 9.94
CA ALA A 322 -1.51 -18.56 9.53
C ALA A 322 -0.81 -17.84 8.35
N VAL A 323 -1.45 -16.83 7.74
CA VAL A 323 -0.91 -16.10 6.58
C VAL A 323 0.46 -15.46 6.87
N PRO A 324 0.66 -14.71 7.98
CA PRO A 324 1.97 -14.13 8.27
C PRO A 324 3.08 -15.18 8.25
N ASP A 325 2.91 -16.29 8.96
CA ASP A 325 3.90 -17.36 9.03
C ASP A 325 4.15 -18.00 7.66
N ARG A 326 3.09 -18.21 6.86
CA ARG A 326 3.21 -18.75 5.49
C ARG A 326 4.02 -17.83 4.58
N LEU A 327 3.71 -16.53 4.57
CA LEU A 327 4.42 -15.56 3.75
C LEU A 327 5.88 -15.42 4.21
N LEU A 328 6.13 -15.31 5.52
CA LEU A 328 7.50 -15.24 6.05
C LEU A 328 8.30 -16.51 5.71
N ALA A 329 7.68 -17.69 5.75
CA ALA A 329 8.32 -18.94 5.37
C ALA A 329 8.66 -18.97 3.88
N TRP A 330 7.72 -18.60 3.00
CA TRP A 330 7.94 -18.55 1.55
C TRP A 330 9.03 -17.53 1.19
N THR A 331 9.03 -16.36 1.79
CA THR A 331 9.98 -15.28 1.47
C THR A 331 11.30 -15.37 2.23
N ALA A 332 11.57 -16.45 2.98
CA ALA A 332 12.80 -16.59 3.76
C ALA A 332 14.09 -16.46 2.92
N PRO A 333 14.19 -17.05 1.70
CA PRO A 333 15.35 -16.84 0.83
C PRO A 333 15.56 -15.38 0.45
N ALA A 334 14.53 -14.71 -0.07
CA ALA A 334 14.61 -13.29 -0.45
C ALA A 334 14.96 -12.39 0.74
N ARG A 335 14.34 -12.62 1.90
CA ARG A 335 14.63 -11.90 3.15
C ARG A 335 16.09 -12.04 3.57
N SER A 336 16.65 -13.24 3.47
CA SER A 336 18.06 -13.48 3.78
C SER A 336 19.00 -12.74 2.83
N VAL A 337 18.67 -12.67 1.54
CA VAL A 337 19.49 -11.96 0.54
C VAL A 337 19.43 -10.45 0.74
N LEU A 338 18.23 -9.92 1.02
CA LEU A 338 18.00 -8.49 1.15
C LEU A 338 18.25 -7.93 2.56
N GLY A 339 18.44 -8.80 3.56
CA GLY A 339 18.59 -8.42 4.96
C GLY A 339 17.31 -7.79 5.54
N ILE A 340 16.14 -8.25 5.11
CA ILE A 340 14.83 -7.74 5.54
C ILE A 340 14.20 -8.75 6.51
N ASP A 341 13.89 -8.32 7.73
CA ASP A 341 13.15 -9.14 8.70
C ASP A 341 11.92 -8.36 9.21
N PRO A 342 10.77 -8.46 8.51
CA PRO A 342 9.60 -7.67 8.84
C PRO A 342 8.95 -8.20 10.12
N ALA A 343 8.85 -7.32 11.13
CA ALA A 343 8.19 -7.62 12.40
C ALA A 343 6.67 -7.45 12.31
N VAL A 344 6.01 -8.34 11.56
CA VAL A 344 4.54 -8.32 11.38
C VAL A 344 3.85 -8.46 12.74
N PRO A 345 2.93 -7.55 13.11
CA PRO A 345 2.26 -7.61 14.41
C PRO A 345 1.31 -8.83 14.49
N PRO A 346 1.08 -9.37 15.69
CA PRO A 346 0.16 -10.50 15.88
C PRO A 346 -1.30 -10.15 15.59
N GLU A 347 -1.66 -8.87 15.66
CA GLU A 347 -2.98 -8.34 15.33
C GLU A 347 -2.83 -7.15 14.38
N ASN A 348 -3.62 -7.13 13.31
CA ASN A 348 -3.70 -5.98 12.41
C ASN A 348 -4.60 -4.87 12.98
N GLY A 349 -4.65 -3.72 12.31
CA GLY A 349 -5.43 -2.58 12.76
C GLY A 349 -6.94 -2.88 12.87
N ALA A 350 -7.51 -3.62 11.92
CA ALA A 350 -8.91 -4.01 11.97
C ALA A 350 -9.24 -4.87 13.20
N GLN A 351 -8.39 -5.84 13.58
CA GLN A 351 -8.57 -6.65 14.78
C GLN A 351 -8.52 -5.79 16.06
N ARG A 352 -7.63 -4.79 16.11
CA ARG A 352 -7.54 -3.86 17.25
C ARG A 352 -8.81 -2.99 17.37
N GLN A 353 -9.29 -2.45 16.25
CA GLN A 353 -10.53 -1.68 16.19
C GLN A 353 -11.75 -2.54 16.60
N ARG A 354 -11.85 -3.78 16.10
CA ARG A 354 -12.90 -4.74 16.45
C ARG A 354 -12.91 -5.06 17.94
N ARG A 355 -11.73 -5.27 18.54
CA ARG A 355 -11.60 -5.52 19.98
C ARG A 355 -12.06 -4.31 20.80
N ALA A 356 -11.69 -3.10 20.41
CA ALA A 356 -12.11 -1.89 21.10
C ALA A 356 -13.64 -1.70 21.04
N LEU A 357 -14.24 -1.91 19.86
CA LEU A 357 -15.70 -1.88 19.67
C LEU A 357 -16.42 -2.94 20.52
N ALA A 358 -15.91 -4.18 20.54
CA ALA A 358 -16.44 -5.24 21.40
C ALA A 358 -16.28 -4.94 22.91
N GLY A 359 -15.29 -4.12 23.27
CA GLY A 359 -15.09 -3.59 24.62
C GLY A 359 -16.04 -2.43 25.00
N GLY A 360 -16.88 -1.97 24.07
CA GLY A 360 -17.88 -0.92 24.30
C GLY A 360 -17.45 0.49 23.88
N ALA A 361 -16.30 0.66 23.22
CA ALA A 361 -15.90 1.94 22.66
C ALA A 361 -16.84 2.33 21.49
N SER A 362 -17.16 3.61 21.38
CA SER A 362 -17.83 4.21 20.23
C SER A 362 -16.92 4.28 19.00
N ILE A 363 -17.49 4.51 17.81
CA ILE A 363 -16.72 4.65 16.56
C ILE A 363 -15.73 5.81 16.67
N GLU A 364 -16.17 6.91 17.28
CA GLU A 364 -15.38 8.11 17.52
C GLU A 364 -14.22 7.84 18.48
N GLU A 365 -14.44 7.08 19.57
CA GLU A 365 -13.38 6.69 20.49
C GLU A 365 -12.35 5.76 19.85
N VAL A 366 -12.81 4.79 19.04
CA VAL A 366 -11.90 3.90 18.29
C VAL A 366 -11.07 4.72 17.32
N PHE A 367 -11.69 5.59 16.52
CA PHE A 367 -10.96 6.39 15.55
C PHE A 367 -10.01 7.39 16.20
N ALA A 368 -10.41 8.04 17.30
CA ALA A 368 -9.54 8.92 18.06
C ALA A 368 -8.27 8.19 18.56
N ALA A 369 -8.40 6.91 18.94
CA ALA A 369 -7.24 6.09 19.31
C ALA A 369 -6.32 5.81 18.11
N GLU A 370 -6.86 5.50 16.93
CA GLU A 370 -6.07 5.31 15.70
C GLU A 370 -5.37 6.61 15.26
N VAL A 371 -6.03 7.76 15.39
CA VAL A 371 -5.42 9.08 15.16
C VAL A 371 -4.29 9.31 16.15
N SER A 372 -4.51 9.04 17.44
CA SER A 372 -3.47 9.21 18.46
C SER A 372 -2.25 8.32 18.20
N GLU A 373 -2.44 7.07 17.77
CA GLU A 373 -1.36 6.16 17.36
C GLU A 373 -0.63 6.69 16.12
N THR A 374 -1.38 7.22 15.14
CA THR A 374 -0.80 7.85 13.93
C THR A 374 0.11 8.99 14.32
N GLN A 375 -0.39 9.95 15.12
CA GLN A 375 0.38 11.12 15.56
C GLN A 375 1.65 10.71 16.34
N ALA A 376 1.54 9.75 17.26
CA ALA A 376 2.64 9.34 18.11
C ALA A 376 3.72 8.53 17.36
N SER A 377 3.31 7.57 16.54
CA SER A 377 4.23 6.65 15.88
C SER A 377 4.95 7.29 14.69
N TYR A 378 4.25 8.12 13.90
CA TYR A 378 4.81 8.77 12.71
C TYR A 378 5.70 9.98 13.05
N ALA A 379 5.54 10.60 14.22
CA ALA A 379 6.46 11.64 14.72
C ALA A 379 7.85 11.10 15.14
N GLY A 380 8.10 9.79 15.04
CA GLY A 380 9.41 9.19 15.30
C GLY A 380 9.71 8.90 16.78
N ALA A 381 8.75 9.09 17.69
CA ALA A 381 8.94 8.89 19.14
C ALA A 381 9.00 7.40 19.55
N ALA A 382 8.47 6.48 18.73
CA ALA A 382 8.31 5.06 19.11
C ALA A 382 9.40 4.10 18.57
N GLU A 383 10.20 4.49 17.57
CA GLU A 383 11.15 3.56 16.93
C GLU A 383 12.48 3.38 17.68
N ILE A 384 12.76 4.18 18.71
CA ILE A 384 14.04 4.17 19.44
C ILE A 384 14.16 2.95 20.38
N ALA A 385 13.07 2.26 20.72
CA ALA A 385 13.08 1.27 21.80
C ALA A 385 13.51 -0.16 21.41
N SER A 386 13.72 -0.50 20.12
CA SER A 386 13.94 -1.90 19.71
C SER A 386 15.31 -2.25 19.11
N THR A 387 16.20 -1.27 18.87
CA THR A 387 17.51 -1.53 18.24
C THR A 387 18.70 -1.53 19.21
N GLY A 388 18.46 -1.50 20.53
CA GLY A 388 19.52 -1.42 21.54
C GLY A 388 19.62 -2.64 22.45
N ARG A 389 20.25 -3.72 21.99
CA ARG A 389 21.16 -4.61 22.77
C ARG A 389 21.60 -5.82 21.94
N ALA A 390 22.67 -5.64 21.17
CA ALA A 390 23.59 -6.73 20.87
C ALA A 390 24.77 -6.60 21.84
N ASP A 391 24.65 -7.18 23.02
CA ASP A 391 25.79 -7.33 23.93
C ASP A 391 26.73 -8.39 23.33
N ALA A 392 27.84 -7.94 22.75
CA ALA A 392 28.93 -8.79 22.29
C ALA A 392 29.64 -9.44 23.48
N PRO A 393 30.05 -10.73 23.40
CA PRO A 393 30.78 -11.37 24.48
C PRO A 393 32.23 -10.87 24.48
N THR A 394 32.59 -10.04 25.47
CA THR A 394 33.97 -9.78 25.85
C THR A 394 34.46 -10.89 26.78
N GLY A 395 35.48 -11.64 26.36
CA GLY A 395 36.02 -12.73 27.18
C GLY A 395 37.28 -13.41 26.66
N ILE A 396 38.39 -12.66 26.55
CA ILE A 396 39.77 -13.18 26.62
C ILE A 396 40.51 -12.13 27.47
N THR A 397 41.18 -12.39 28.60
CA THR A 397 42.31 -13.32 28.81
C THR A 397 42.68 -13.43 30.31
N THR A 398 43.06 -14.64 30.74
CA THR A 398 44.10 -15.06 31.72
C THR A 398 44.12 -14.59 33.18
N ALA A 399 44.19 -15.56 34.10
CA ALA A 399 45.29 -15.70 35.06
C ALA A 399 45.38 -17.13 35.64
N SER A 400 46.64 -17.61 35.75
CA SER A 400 47.18 -18.79 36.46
C SER A 400 47.15 -20.14 35.77
#